data_AF-A0A955LV81-F1
#
_entry.id   AF-A0A955LV81-F1
#
_cell.length_a   1.000
_cell.length_b   1.000
_cell.length_c   1.000
_cell.angle_alpha   90.00
_cell.angle_beta   90.00
_cell.angle_gamma   90.00
#
_symmetry.space_group_name_H-M   'P 1'
#
loop_
_entity.id
_entity.type
_entity.pdbx_description
1 polymer ?
#
loop_
_entity_poly.entity_id
_entity_poly.type
_entity_poly.pdbx_seq_one_letter_code
_entity_poly.pdbx_strand_id
1 'polypeptide(L)'
;DELKKKKEQTIKEQDFEKAAALRDSEREMKKKLEDMRKEWRETRDKVHPEITQEDIARTITRTTGIPVQRMQEQETQRLMKIEEELKSRVVGQDHAIQKIAQAIRRSRAGLKDPKRPIGSFIFLGPTGVGKTLLAKALAGFMFGDESAVIQIDMSEYMEKFNVSRLVGAPPGYVGYEEGGQLTEKVRRKPYSIVLLDELEKAHPDVFNLLLQVMEEGRLTDSFGRKVSFRNAMLIMTSNLGADMIKKDGGLGFGQKQADKDYETMKSKLLEEVKKGFKPEFLNRVDEVVVFKQLEKEDLKV
;
A
#
# COMPACT_ATOMS: atom_id res chain seq x y z
N ASP A 1 -40.55 -18.64 28.40
CA ASP A 1 -41.64 -18.73 27.42
C ASP A 1 -42.44 -20.03 27.47
N GLU A 2 -41.83 -21.21 27.58
CA GLU A 2 -42.57 -22.48 27.65
C GLU A 2 -43.51 -22.59 28.87
N LEU A 3 -43.08 -22.14 30.06
CA LEU A 3 -43.91 -22.13 31.27
C LEU A 3 -45.15 -21.24 31.14
N LYS A 4 -45.03 -20.12 30.43
CA LYS A 4 -46.14 -19.21 30.18
C LYS A 4 -47.19 -19.88 29.28
N LYS A 5 -46.75 -20.56 28.22
CA LYS A 5 -47.63 -21.35 27.33
C LYS A 5 -48.31 -22.50 28.06
N LYS A 6 -47.57 -23.26 28.88
CA LYS A 6 -48.13 -24.35 29.71
C LYS A 6 -49.17 -23.83 30.69
N LYS A 7 -48.89 -22.73 31.39
CA LYS A 7 -49.85 -22.10 32.32
C LYS A 7 -51.12 -21.64 31.62
N GLU A 8 -51.01 -20.98 30.46
CA GLU A 8 -52.17 -20.54 29.66
C GLU A 8 -53.03 -21.73 29.18
N GLN A 9 -52.40 -22.86 28.84
CA GLN A 9 -53.09 -24.09 28.47
C GLN A 9 -53.82 -24.72 29.68
N THR A 10 -53.17 -24.82 30.83
CA THR A 10 -53.76 -25.38 32.05
C THR A 10 -54.95 -24.54 32.58
N ILE A 11 -54.91 -23.21 32.38
CA ILE A 11 -56.04 -22.31 32.67
C ILE A 11 -57.23 -22.61 31.74
N LYS A 12 -56.99 -22.89 30.45
CA LYS A 12 -58.04 -23.26 29.49
C LYS A 12 -58.66 -24.62 29.84
N GLU A 13 -57.88 -25.54 30.39
CA GLU A 13 -58.30 -26.86 30.85
C GLU A 13 -58.99 -26.82 32.24
N GLN A 14 -59.14 -25.64 32.84
CA GLN A 14 -59.76 -25.40 34.16
C GLN A 14 -59.08 -26.13 35.35
N ASP A 15 -57.83 -26.57 35.18
CA ASP A 15 -57.02 -27.14 36.26
C ASP A 15 -56.36 -26.01 37.07
N PHE A 16 -57.13 -25.40 37.95
CA PHE A 16 -56.73 -24.21 38.70
C PHE A 16 -55.56 -24.46 39.67
N GLU A 17 -55.40 -25.69 40.17
CA GLU A 17 -54.33 -26.06 41.09
C GLU A 17 -52.98 -26.13 40.37
N LYS A 18 -52.91 -26.80 39.21
CA LYS A 18 -51.69 -26.81 38.39
C LYS A 18 -51.38 -25.44 37.81
N ALA A 19 -52.39 -24.65 37.44
CA ALA A 19 -52.18 -23.28 36.97
C ALA A 19 -51.57 -22.38 38.06
N ALA A 20 -51.95 -22.57 39.33
CA ALA A 20 -51.35 -21.87 40.47
C ALA A 20 -49.89 -22.26 40.67
N ALA A 21 -49.56 -23.56 40.66
CA ALA A 21 -48.19 -24.04 40.77
C ALA A 21 -47.27 -23.54 39.63
N LEU A 22 -47.79 -23.51 38.39
CA LEU A 22 -47.07 -22.97 37.22
C LEU A 22 -46.90 -21.45 37.30
N ARG A 23 -47.87 -20.71 37.87
CA ARG A 23 -47.77 -19.28 38.12
C ARG A 23 -46.67 -18.96 39.13
N ASP A 24 -46.60 -19.73 40.21
CA ASP A 24 -45.59 -19.53 41.26
C ASP A 24 -44.19 -19.87 40.72
N SER A 25 -44.07 -20.95 39.92
CA SER A 25 -42.83 -21.29 39.21
C SER A 25 -42.40 -20.22 38.20
N GLU A 26 -43.33 -19.64 37.43
CA GLU A 26 -43.05 -18.53 36.51
C GLU A 26 -42.56 -17.30 37.28
N ARG A 27 -43.18 -16.98 38.41
CA ARG A 27 -42.78 -15.86 39.26
C ARG A 27 -41.37 -16.06 39.82
N GLU A 28 -41.05 -17.27 40.27
CA GLU A 28 -39.71 -17.62 40.76
C GLU A 28 -38.66 -17.51 39.65
N MET A 29 -38.93 -18.05 38.45
CA MET A 29 -38.00 -17.94 37.33
C MET A 29 -37.80 -16.51 36.84
N LYS A 30 -38.87 -15.69 36.84
CA LYS A 30 -38.75 -14.25 36.52
C LYS A 30 -37.88 -13.53 37.52
N LYS A 31 -38.06 -13.82 38.81
CA LYS A 31 -37.22 -13.25 39.87
C LYS A 31 -35.75 -13.66 39.69
N LYS A 32 -35.47 -14.95 39.46
CA LYS A 32 -34.11 -15.44 39.15
C LYS A 32 -33.51 -14.75 37.93
N LEU A 33 -34.29 -14.55 36.86
CA LEU A 33 -33.84 -13.85 35.65
C LEU A 33 -33.51 -12.38 35.94
N GLU A 34 -34.33 -11.69 36.75
CA GLU A 34 -34.07 -10.31 37.16
C GLU A 34 -32.82 -10.20 38.02
N ASP A 35 -32.64 -11.12 38.98
CA ASP A 35 -31.46 -11.19 39.84
C ASP A 35 -30.19 -11.44 39.00
N MET A 36 -30.21 -12.41 38.08
CA MET A 36 -29.10 -12.67 37.16
C MET A 36 -28.79 -11.49 36.24
N ARG A 37 -29.82 -10.79 35.75
CA ARG A 37 -29.64 -9.58 34.92
C ARG A 37 -29.04 -8.44 35.72
N LYS A 38 -29.45 -8.29 36.98
CA LYS A 38 -28.91 -7.28 37.89
C LYS A 38 -27.44 -7.56 38.18
N GLU A 39 -27.11 -8.80 38.53
CA GLU A 39 -25.74 -9.26 38.74
C GLU A 39 -24.88 -9.07 37.48
N TRP A 40 -25.40 -9.43 36.30
CA TRP A 40 -24.69 -9.21 35.03
C TRP A 40 -24.43 -7.73 34.75
N ARG A 41 -25.40 -6.84 35.01
CA ARG A 41 -25.21 -5.38 34.86
C ARG A 41 -24.18 -4.85 35.86
N GLU A 42 -24.28 -5.23 37.13
CA GLU A 42 -23.32 -4.81 38.16
C GLU A 42 -21.90 -5.31 37.86
N THR A 43 -21.77 -6.51 37.30
CA THR A 43 -20.48 -7.07 36.88
C THR A 43 -19.97 -6.33 35.65
N ARG A 44 -20.81 -6.10 34.64
CA ARG A 44 -20.45 -5.39 33.41
C ARG A 44 -20.03 -3.95 33.69
N ASP A 45 -20.74 -3.25 34.56
CA ASP A 45 -20.44 -1.86 34.89
C ASP A 45 -19.15 -1.73 35.74
N LYS A 46 -18.73 -2.81 36.41
CA LYS A 46 -17.42 -2.92 37.11
C LYS A 46 -16.28 -3.39 36.20
N VAL A 47 -16.57 -4.10 35.11
CA VAL A 47 -15.57 -4.55 34.15
C VAL A 47 -15.34 -3.43 33.14
N HIS A 48 -14.25 -2.68 33.35
CA HIS A 48 -13.72 -1.79 32.33
C HIS A 48 -12.72 -2.60 31.50
N PRO A 49 -13.06 -3.07 30.29
CA PRO A 49 -12.10 -3.76 29.46
C PRO A 49 -10.95 -2.80 29.15
N GLU A 50 -9.75 -3.13 29.57
CA GLU A 50 -8.55 -2.40 29.18
C GLU A 50 -8.31 -2.63 27.69
N ILE A 51 -8.34 -1.55 26.92
CA ILE A 51 -8.00 -1.61 25.49
C ILE A 51 -6.48 -1.64 25.40
N THR A 52 -5.94 -2.78 24.98
CA THR A 52 -4.49 -2.91 24.76
C THR A 52 -4.10 -2.40 23.37
N GLN A 53 -2.81 -2.13 23.17
CA GLN A 53 -2.28 -1.84 21.83
C GLN A 53 -2.57 -2.97 20.83
N GLU A 54 -2.64 -4.21 21.31
CA GLU A 54 -2.94 -5.38 20.50
C GLU A 54 -4.37 -5.35 19.94
N ASP A 55 -5.33 -4.90 20.74
CA ASP A 55 -6.75 -4.77 20.35
C ASP A 55 -6.95 -3.67 19.29
N ILE A 56 -6.24 -2.55 19.46
CA ILE A 56 -6.20 -1.47 18.47
C ILE A 56 -5.59 -1.99 17.16
N ALA A 57 -4.44 -2.66 17.24
CA ALA A 57 -3.75 -3.18 16.07
C ALA A 57 -4.57 -4.25 15.31
N ARG A 58 -5.24 -5.16 16.01
CA ARG A 58 -6.16 -6.15 15.40
C ARG A 58 -7.31 -5.47 14.66
N THR A 59 -7.88 -4.41 15.25
CA THR A 59 -8.97 -3.67 14.64
C THR A 59 -8.51 -2.93 13.38
N ILE A 60 -7.36 -2.24 13.43
CA ILE A 60 -6.80 -1.56 12.26
C ILE A 60 -6.43 -2.58 11.17
N THR A 61 -5.85 -3.73 11.53
CA THR A 61 -5.52 -4.81 10.59
C THR A 61 -6.78 -5.34 9.91
N ARG A 62 -7.86 -5.58 10.65
CA ARG A 62 -9.14 -6.03 10.08
C ARG A 62 -9.75 -5.02 9.11
N THR A 63 -9.63 -3.72 9.41
CA THR A 63 -10.18 -2.65 8.58
C THR A 63 -9.33 -2.36 7.34
N THR A 64 -8.01 -2.42 7.48
CA THR A 64 -7.05 -2.01 6.42
C THR A 64 -6.47 -3.18 5.64
N GLY A 65 -6.57 -4.41 6.15
CA GLY A 65 -5.90 -5.60 5.63
C GLY A 65 -4.42 -5.71 5.99
N ILE A 66 -3.85 -4.74 6.73
CA ILE A 66 -2.41 -4.61 6.93
C ILE A 66 -2.03 -4.80 8.41
N PRO A 67 -1.11 -5.73 8.75
CA PRO A 67 -0.77 -6.04 10.14
C PRO A 67 -0.06 -4.89 10.86
N VAL A 68 -0.72 -4.30 11.87
CA VAL A 68 -0.16 -3.17 12.67
C VAL A 68 0.65 -3.65 13.89
N GLN A 69 0.57 -4.92 14.28
CA GLN A 69 1.16 -5.46 15.52
C GLN A 69 2.71 -5.47 15.57
N ARG A 70 3.45 -5.10 14.52
CA ARG A 70 4.91 -5.36 14.39
C ARG A 70 5.83 -4.13 14.37
N MET A 71 5.40 -2.94 14.80
CA MET A 71 6.00 -1.70 14.27
C MET A 71 7.22 -1.11 15.02
N GLN A 72 7.56 -1.61 16.20
CA GLN A 72 8.77 -1.29 16.97
C GLN A 72 10.13 -1.80 16.43
N GLU A 73 10.67 -2.74 17.21
CA GLU A 73 11.95 -3.42 17.02
C GLU A 73 11.90 -4.51 15.94
N GLN A 74 10.75 -5.18 15.78
CA GLN A 74 10.56 -6.21 14.74
C GLN A 74 10.63 -5.61 13.34
N GLU A 75 10.16 -4.36 13.15
CA GLU A 75 10.21 -3.68 11.85
C GLU A 75 11.66 -3.39 11.44
N THR A 76 12.50 -2.90 12.35
CA THR A 76 13.93 -2.67 12.07
C THR A 76 14.63 -3.98 11.71
N GLN A 77 14.45 -5.05 12.48
CA GLN A 77 15.06 -6.35 12.18
C GLN A 77 14.56 -6.93 10.85
N ARG A 78 13.27 -6.76 10.53
CA ARG A 78 12.71 -7.15 9.24
C ARG A 78 13.35 -6.36 8.10
N LEU A 79 13.50 -5.04 8.24
CA LEU A 79 14.13 -4.17 7.24
C LEU A 79 15.62 -4.46 7.02
N MET A 80 16.31 -5.12 7.96
CA MET A 80 17.68 -5.60 7.75
C MET A 80 17.75 -6.79 6.77
N LYS A 81 16.63 -7.49 6.56
CA LYS A 81 16.52 -8.64 5.66
C LYS A 81 15.91 -8.31 4.30
N ILE A 82 15.59 -7.02 4.04
CA ILE A 82 14.90 -6.61 2.82
C ILE A 82 15.66 -7.01 1.56
N GLU A 83 17.00 -6.89 1.54
CA GLU A 83 17.79 -7.31 0.38
C GLU A 83 17.70 -8.82 0.14
N GLU A 84 17.82 -9.63 1.19
CA GLU A 84 17.76 -11.10 1.09
C GLU A 84 16.39 -11.55 0.54
N GLU A 85 15.31 -11.03 1.13
CA GLU A 85 13.94 -11.33 0.73
C GLU A 85 13.66 -10.92 -0.72
N LEU A 86 14.10 -9.73 -1.15
CA LEU A 86 13.90 -9.27 -2.52
C LEU A 86 14.77 -10.04 -3.53
N LYS A 87 16.03 -10.36 -3.18
CA LYS A 87 16.93 -11.15 -4.04
C LYS A 87 16.44 -12.58 -4.26
N SER A 88 15.75 -13.16 -3.28
CA SER A 88 15.12 -14.48 -3.44
C SER A 88 14.04 -14.50 -4.54
N ARG A 89 13.51 -13.33 -4.91
CA ARG A 89 12.40 -13.18 -5.87
C ARG A 89 12.79 -12.48 -7.17
N VAL A 90 13.81 -11.63 -7.15
CA VAL A 90 14.24 -10.80 -8.28
C VAL A 90 15.71 -11.07 -8.55
N VAL A 91 15.97 -11.74 -9.67
CA VAL A 91 17.32 -12.16 -10.10
C VAL A 91 17.97 -11.07 -10.96
N GLY A 92 19.29 -10.93 -10.85
CA GLY A 92 20.11 -10.05 -11.70
C GLY A 92 20.01 -8.55 -11.38
N GLN A 93 19.31 -8.16 -10.31
CA GLN A 93 19.05 -6.75 -9.98
C GLN A 93 19.54 -6.33 -8.58
N ASP A 94 20.62 -6.95 -8.10
CA ASP A 94 21.20 -6.73 -6.77
C ASP A 94 21.47 -5.26 -6.44
N HIS A 95 22.04 -4.52 -7.39
CA HIS A 95 22.33 -3.09 -7.20
C HIS A 95 21.03 -2.27 -7.03
N ALA A 96 19.99 -2.59 -7.80
CA ALA A 96 18.69 -1.92 -7.69
C ALA A 96 18.06 -2.18 -6.32
N ILE A 97 18.06 -3.45 -5.89
CA ILE A 97 17.56 -3.89 -4.59
C ILE A 97 18.28 -3.15 -3.46
N GLN A 98 19.61 -3.09 -3.50
CA GLN A 98 20.43 -2.43 -2.47
C GLN A 98 20.10 -0.93 -2.35
N LYS A 99 19.95 -0.22 -3.47
CA LYS A 99 19.61 1.22 -3.47
C LYS A 99 18.25 1.48 -2.85
N ILE A 100 17.25 0.70 -3.23
CA ILE A 100 15.89 0.82 -2.70
C ILE A 100 15.86 0.49 -1.21
N ALA A 101 16.52 -0.59 -0.80
CA ALA A 101 16.64 -1.01 0.60
C ALA A 101 17.25 0.09 1.49
N GLN A 102 18.34 0.72 1.02
CA GLN A 102 18.97 1.84 1.72
C GLN A 102 18.02 3.04 1.87
N ALA A 103 17.31 3.41 0.80
CA ALA A 103 16.35 4.52 0.84
C ALA A 103 15.18 4.25 1.80
N ILE A 104 14.63 3.03 1.79
CA ILE A 104 13.55 2.62 2.70
C ILE A 104 14.03 2.66 4.15
N ARG A 105 15.23 2.14 4.45
CA ARG A 105 15.80 2.20 5.80
C ARG A 105 16.00 3.63 6.28
N ARG A 106 16.50 4.55 5.43
CA ARG A 106 16.61 5.98 5.79
C ARG A 106 15.26 6.59 6.14
N SER A 107 14.24 6.30 5.34
CA SER A 107 12.87 6.77 5.57
C SER A 107 12.31 6.27 6.91
N ARG A 108 12.48 4.98 7.20
CA ARG A 108 11.98 4.33 8.44
C ARG A 108 12.78 4.68 9.68
N ALA A 109 14.05 5.07 9.54
CA ALA A 109 14.88 5.59 10.62
C ALA A 109 14.52 7.04 11.03
N GLY A 110 13.46 7.63 10.46
CA GLY A 110 13.04 9.01 10.76
C GLY A 110 13.95 10.08 10.16
N LEU A 111 14.85 9.71 9.23
CA LEU A 111 15.74 10.64 8.54
C LEU A 111 15.04 11.34 7.35
N LYS A 112 13.75 11.10 7.15
CA LYS A 112 12.90 11.70 6.11
C LYS A 112 11.71 12.39 6.75
N ASP A 113 11.22 13.45 6.11
CA ASP A 113 9.99 14.14 6.53
C ASP A 113 8.81 13.14 6.56
N PRO A 114 8.14 12.96 7.73
CA PRO A 114 7.01 12.04 7.88
C PRO A 114 5.78 12.42 7.06
N LYS A 115 5.76 13.63 6.48
CA LYS A 115 4.70 14.06 5.57
C LYS A 115 4.87 13.52 4.16
N ARG A 116 6.05 13.02 3.79
CA ARG A 116 6.32 12.51 2.42
C ARG A 116 5.98 11.02 2.31
N PRO A 117 5.80 10.48 1.10
CA PRO A 117 5.66 9.05 0.88
C PRO A 117 6.85 8.27 1.44
N ILE A 118 6.66 6.98 1.76
CA ILE A 118 7.69 6.08 2.30
C ILE A 118 8.94 6.12 1.42
N GLY A 119 8.75 6.08 0.09
CA GLY A 119 9.82 6.19 -0.90
C GLY A 119 9.27 6.69 -2.23
N SER A 120 10.07 7.42 -3.00
CA SER A 120 9.82 7.77 -4.40
C SER A 120 11.01 7.34 -5.26
N PHE A 121 10.74 6.50 -6.26
CA PHE A 121 11.78 5.87 -7.07
C PHE A 121 11.49 6.00 -8.56
N ILE A 122 12.52 6.25 -9.37
CA ILE A 122 12.44 6.07 -10.82
C ILE A 122 13.22 4.81 -11.19
N PHE A 123 12.56 3.86 -11.85
CA PHE A 123 13.15 2.63 -12.37
C PHE A 123 13.44 2.78 -13.85
N LEU A 124 14.72 2.81 -14.21
CA LEU A 124 15.20 2.95 -15.58
C LEU A 124 15.67 1.60 -16.11
N GLY A 125 15.30 1.26 -17.34
CA GLY A 125 15.81 0.07 -18.00
C GLY A 125 14.91 -0.35 -19.15
N PRO A 126 15.27 -1.37 -19.95
CA PRO A 126 14.39 -1.92 -20.97
C PRO A 126 13.18 -2.63 -20.36
N THR A 127 12.19 -2.98 -21.17
CA THR A 127 11.09 -3.86 -20.76
C THR A 127 11.62 -5.27 -20.47
N GLY A 128 10.94 -6.00 -19.58
CA GLY A 128 11.29 -7.40 -19.27
C GLY A 128 12.42 -7.61 -18.26
N VAL A 129 13.11 -6.57 -17.78
CA VAL A 129 14.22 -6.70 -16.79
C VAL A 129 13.76 -6.81 -15.32
N GLY A 130 12.45 -6.89 -15.07
CA GLY A 130 11.93 -7.10 -13.71
C GLY A 130 11.52 -5.84 -12.92
N LYS A 131 11.38 -4.67 -13.55
CA LYS A 131 10.91 -3.43 -12.89
C LYS A 131 9.60 -3.62 -12.11
N THR A 132 8.58 -4.13 -12.79
CA THR A 132 7.25 -4.42 -12.19
C THR A 132 7.30 -5.58 -11.20
N LEU A 133 8.18 -6.57 -11.43
CA LEU A 133 8.36 -7.69 -10.51
C LEU A 133 8.93 -7.21 -9.17
N LEU A 134 9.94 -6.33 -9.20
CA LEU A 134 10.51 -5.73 -8.00
C LEU A 134 9.48 -4.88 -7.24
N ALA A 135 8.63 -4.14 -7.95
CA ALA A 135 7.50 -3.45 -7.33
C ALA A 135 6.57 -4.43 -6.59
N LYS A 136 6.14 -5.52 -7.22
CA LYS A 136 5.27 -6.53 -6.56
C LYS A 136 5.96 -7.19 -5.36
N ALA A 137 7.25 -7.54 -5.49
CA ALA A 137 8.03 -8.11 -4.39
C ALA A 137 8.15 -7.12 -3.21
N LEU A 138 8.37 -5.84 -3.49
CA LEU A 138 8.35 -4.78 -2.48
C LEU A 138 6.98 -4.63 -1.81
N ALA A 139 5.87 -4.75 -2.55
CA ALA A 139 4.53 -4.69 -1.96
C ALA A 139 4.29 -5.86 -0.99
N GLY A 140 4.66 -7.08 -1.40
CA GLY A 140 4.61 -8.26 -0.53
C GLY A 140 5.48 -8.09 0.72
N PHE A 141 6.70 -7.59 0.57
CA PHE A 141 7.60 -7.38 1.70
C PHE A 141 7.14 -6.24 2.62
N MET A 142 6.73 -5.08 2.09
CA MET A 142 6.40 -3.90 2.89
C MET A 142 5.01 -3.97 3.51
N PHE A 143 4.03 -4.52 2.78
CA PHE A 143 2.62 -4.45 3.14
C PHE A 143 1.99 -5.83 3.39
N GLY A 144 2.73 -6.92 3.13
CA GLY A 144 2.21 -8.29 3.29
C GLY A 144 1.26 -8.73 2.18
N ASP A 145 1.10 -7.91 1.13
CA ASP A 145 0.17 -8.14 0.03
C ASP A 145 0.79 -7.66 -1.29
N GLU A 146 1.09 -8.59 -2.19
CA GLU A 146 1.61 -8.27 -3.54
C GLU A 146 0.58 -7.56 -4.42
N SER A 147 -0.71 -7.69 -4.08
CA SER A 147 -1.80 -6.97 -4.76
C SER A 147 -1.98 -5.55 -4.23
N ALA A 148 -1.19 -5.12 -3.24
CA ALA A 148 -1.11 -3.73 -2.79
C ALA A 148 -0.31 -2.84 -3.77
N VAL A 149 -0.44 -3.12 -5.07
CA VAL A 149 0.12 -2.32 -6.16
C VAL A 149 -1.04 -1.65 -6.91
N ILE A 150 -1.05 -0.33 -6.89
CA ILE A 150 -1.91 0.52 -7.71
C ILE A 150 -1.11 0.84 -8.97
N GLN A 151 -1.36 0.09 -10.03
CA GLN A 151 -0.69 0.28 -11.33
C GLN A 151 -1.49 1.25 -12.21
N ILE A 152 -0.78 2.20 -12.83
CA ILE A 152 -1.33 3.17 -13.78
C ILE A 152 -0.35 3.31 -14.94
N ASP A 153 -0.82 3.11 -16.16
CA ASP A 153 -0.05 3.34 -17.39
C ASP A 153 -0.13 4.82 -17.78
N MET A 154 1.02 5.50 -17.84
CA MET A 154 1.09 6.92 -18.17
C MET A 154 0.85 7.22 -19.65
N SER A 155 0.89 6.21 -20.52
CA SER A 155 0.50 6.35 -21.92
C SER A 155 -0.99 6.69 -22.08
N GLU A 156 -1.85 6.31 -21.12
CA GLU A 156 -3.27 6.76 -21.09
C GLU A 156 -3.43 8.24 -20.75
N TYR A 157 -2.39 8.87 -20.20
CA TYR A 157 -2.39 10.24 -19.66
C TYR A 157 -1.50 11.19 -20.47
N MET A 158 -1.24 10.87 -21.74
CA MET A 158 -0.53 11.75 -22.69
C MET A 158 -1.29 13.06 -22.96
N GLU A 159 -2.62 13.00 -22.91
CA GLU A 159 -3.50 14.13 -23.21
C GLU A 159 -3.93 14.87 -21.94
N LYS A 160 -3.97 16.20 -22.03
CA LYS A 160 -4.30 17.08 -20.89
C LYS A 160 -5.62 16.73 -20.21
N PHE A 161 -6.66 16.38 -20.99
CA PHE A 161 -7.97 16.06 -20.42
C PHE A 161 -7.98 14.75 -19.63
N ASN A 162 -7.13 13.78 -19.97
CA ASN A 162 -7.03 12.51 -19.25
C ASN A 162 -6.37 12.69 -17.88
N VAL A 163 -5.50 13.68 -17.70
CA VAL A 163 -4.85 13.99 -16.40
C VAL A 163 -5.88 14.20 -15.30
N SER A 164 -7.01 14.84 -15.62
CA SER A 164 -8.11 15.05 -14.67
C SER A 164 -8.66 13.74 -14.11
N ARG A 165 -8.62 12.63 -14.86
CA ARG A 165 -9.10 11.32 -14.40
C ARG A 165 -8.29 10.78 -13.22
N LEU A 166 -7.05 11.21 -13.00
CA LEU A 166 -6.26 10.78 -11.84
C LEU A 166 -6.85 11.29 -10.52
N VAL A 167 -7.34 12.54 -10.51
CA VAL A 167 -7.87 13.24 -9.32
C VAL A 167 -9.39 13.38 -9.32
N GLY A 168 -10.03 13.12 -10.45
CA GLY A 168 -11.46 13.26 -10.70
C GLY A 168 -11.73 14.44 -11.64
N ALA A 169 -12.74 14.29 -12.51
CA ALA A 169 -13.21 15.41 -13.33
C ALA A 169 -13.75 16.53 -12.41
N PRO A 170 -13.61 17.82 -12.79
CA PRO A 170 -14.21 18.92 -12.05
C PRO A 170 -15.75 18.96 -12.23
N PRO A 171 -16.50 19.68 -11.37
CA PRO A 171 -17.95 19.81 -11.50
C PRO A 171 -18.36 20.28 -12.90
N GLY A 172 -19.32 19.58 -13.51
CA GLY A 172 -19.84 19.91 -14.84
C GLY A 172 -19.18 19.15 -16.02
N TYR A 173 -18.24 18.25 -15.75
CA TYR A 173 -17.62 17.37 -16.77
C TYR A 173 -18.11 15.92 -16.63
N VAL A 174 -18.13 15.18 -17.74
CA VAL A 174 -18.45 13.75 -17.75
C VAL A 174 -17.45 12.99 -16.87
N GLY A 175 -17.94 12.15 -15.97
CA GLY A 175 -17.11 11.41 -15.00
C GLY A 175 -16.86 12.15 -13.68
N TYR A 176 -17.54 13.27 -13.41
CA TYR A 176 -17.47 13.97 -12.12
C TYR A 176 -17.77 13.05 -10.94
N GLU A 177 -18.77 12.17 -11.06
CA GLU A 177 -19.19 11.27 -9.98
C GLU A 177 -18.28 10.05 -9.77
N GLU A 178 -17.38 9.74 -10.70
CA GLU A 178 -16.56 8.52 -10.65
C GLU A 178 -15.33 8.64 -9.71
N GLY A 179 -15.04 9.84 -9.19
CA GLY A 179 -13.85 10.11 -8.41
C GLY A 179 -12.55 9.96 -9.21
N GLY A 180 -11.41 10.28 -8.60
CA GLY A 180 -10.12 10.14 -9.27
C GLY A 180 -9.61 8.71 -9.23
N GLN A 181 -9.14 8.18 -10.37
CA GLN A 181 -8.61 6.82 -10.46
C GLN A 181 -7.44 6.59 -9.50
N LEU A 182 -6.58 7.58 -9.29
CA LEU A 182 -5.46 7.49 -8.35
C LEU A 182 -5.92 7.81 -6.93
N THR A 183 -6.61 8.94 -6.74
CA THR A 183 -7.02 9.42 -5.42
C THR A 183 -7.98 8.46 -4.71
N GLU A 184 -8.94 7.85 -5.42
CA GLU A 184 -9.86 6.85 -4.86
C GLU A 184 -9.15 5.55 -4.47
N LYS A 185 -8.27 5.03 -5.34
CA LYS A 185 -7.53 3.79 -5.07
C LYS A 185 -6.63 3.95 -3.85
N VAL A 186 -5.89 5.08 -3.77
CA VAL A 186 -5.02 5.36 -2.61
C VAL A 186 -5.84 5.63 -1.36
N ARG A 187 -6.98 6.32 -1.45
CA ARG A 187 -7.86 6.49 -0.27
C ARG A 187 -8.34 5.17 0.30
N ARG A 188 -8.69 4.20 -0.57
CA ARG A 188 -9.13 2.85 -0.15
C ARG A 188 -7.98 1.97 0.34
N LYS A 189 -6.79 2.10 -0.27
CA LYS A 189 -5.56 1.36 0.08
C LYS A 189 -4.38 2.31 0.29
N PRO A 190 -4.30 3.01 1.44
CA PRO A 190 -3.29 4.03 1.69
C PRO A 190 -1.87 3.46 1.87
N TYR A 191 -1.75 2.18 2.25
CA TYR A 191 -0.50 1.44 2.22
C TYR A 191 -0.45 0.64 0.93
N SER A 192 0.25 1.19 -0.05
CA SER A 192 0.35 0.61 -1.37
C SER A 192 1.57 1.13 -2.10
N ILE A 193 1.95 0.41 -3.13
CA ILE A 193 2.87 0.91 -4.14
C ILE A 193 2.04 1.53 -5.25
N VAL A 194 2.24 2.81 -5.53
CA VAL A 194 1.72 3.45 -6.73
C VAL A 194 2.76 3.28 -7.83
N LEU A 195 2.48 2.37 -8.76
CA LEU A 195 3.34 2.06 -9.90
C LEU A 195 2.86 2.86 -11.12
N LEU A 196 3.66 3.82 -11.55
CA LEU A 196 3.41 4.70 -12.70
C LEU A 196 4.29 4.22 -13.85
N ASP A 197 3.74 3.47 -14.79
CA ASP A 197 4.50 2.91 -15.90
C ASP A 197 4.64 3.90 -17.06
N GLU A 198 5.78 3.84 -17.76
CA GLU A 198 6.10 4.68 -18.93
C GLU A 198 5.99 6.20 -18.66
N LEU A 199 6.57 6.65 -17.53
CA LEU A 199 6.45 8.04 -17.08
C LEU A 199 6.85 9.08 -18.14
N GLU A 200 7.78 8.76 -19.04
CA GLU A 200 8.18 9.64 -20.15
C GLU A 200 7.06 9.97 -21.15
N LYS A 201 5.97 9.20 -21.15
CA LYS A 201 4.80 9.44 -22.00
C LYS A 201 3.78 10.37 -21.35
N ALA A 202 3.86 10.57 -20.03
CA ALA A 202 2.88 11.37 -19.30
C ALA A 202 2.82 12.82 -19.79
N HIS A 203 1.62 13.40 -19.79
CA HIS A 203 1.47 14.84 -19.98
C HIS A 203 2.21 15.63 -18.86
N PRO A 204 2.80 16.80 -19.16
CA PRO A 204 3.50 17.63 -18.17
C PRO A 204 2.72 17.92 -16.88
N ASP A 205 1.39 18.04 -16.96
CA ASP A 205 0.54 18.30 -15.79
C ASP A 205 0.50 17.14 -14.78
N VAL A 206 0.80 15.91 -15.20
CA VAL A 206 0.95 14.76 -14.28
C VAL A 206 2.11 15.00 -13.32
N PHE A 207 3.22 15.57 -13.81
CA PHE A 207 4.39 15.84 -12.98
C PHE A 207 4.10 16.85 -11.86
N ASN A 208 3.20 17.80 -12.09
CA ASN A 208 2.77 18.75 -11.05
C ASN A 208 2.03 18.03 -9.91
N LEU A 209 1.16 17.07 -10.25
CA LEU A 209 0.49 16.23 -9.26
C LEU A 209 1.51 15.38 -8.49
N LEU A 210 2.47 14.78 -9.19
CA LEU A 210 3.50 13.96 -8.55
C LEU A 210 4.44 14.76 -7.65
N LEU A 211 4.80 16.00 -8.04
CA LEU A 211 5.54 16.93 -7.18
C LEU A 211 4.77 17.18 -5.88
N GLN A 212 3.48 17.49 -5.97
CA GLN A 212 2.64 17.69 -4.79
C GLN A 212 2.60 16.44 -3.89
N VAL A 213 2.50 15.24 -4.47
CA VAL A 213 2.55 13.99 -3.71
C VAL A 213 3.91 13.83 -3.03
N MET A 214 5.02 14.05 -3.75
CA MET A 214 6.37 13.86 -3.22
C MET A 214 6.75 14.90 -2.16
N GLU A 215 6.18 16.10 -2.21
CA GLU A 215 6.45 17.18 -1.25
C GLU A 215 5.50 17.17 -0.05
N GLU A 216 4.19 17.09 -0.28
CA GLU A 216 3.18 17.20 0.78
C GLU A 216 2.60 15.85 1.24
N GLY A 217 2.87 14.77 0.49
CA GLY A 217 2.29 13.44 0.72
C GLY A 217 0.77 13.43 0.67
N ARG A 218 0.18 14.31 -0.15
CA ARG A 218 -1.27 14.35 -0.36
C ARG A 218 -1.64 14.86 -1.74
N LEU A 219 -2.82 14.48 -2.20
CA LEU A 219 -3.53 15.12 -3.30
C LEU A 219 -4.92 15.54 -2.85
N THR A 220 -5.45 16.58 -3.45
CA THR A 220 -6.84 16.97 -3.30
C THR A 220 -7.60 16.48 -4.52
N ASP A 221 -8.67 15.71 -4.30
CA ASP A 221 -9.55 15.27 -5.39
C ASP A 221 -10.51 16.38 -5.85
N SER A 222 -11.26 16.12 -6.92
CA SER A 222 -12.24 17.09 -7.46
C SER A 222 -13.38 17.45 -6.52
N PHE A 223 -13.60 16.67 -5.46
CA PHE A 223 -14.58 16.92 -4.40
C PHE A 223 -13.99 17.69 -3.20
N GLY A 224 -12.72 18.10 -3.28
CA GLY A 224 -12.03 18.80 -2.20
C GLY A 224 -11.52 17.89 -1.08
N ARG A 225 -11.60 16.57 -1.22
CA ARG A 225 -11.13 15.61 -0.20
C ARG A 225 -9.61 15.47 -0.31
N LYS A 226 -8.92 15.57 0.83
CA LYS A 226 -7.47 15.38 0.91
C LYS A 226 -7.14 13.91 1.10
N VAL A 227 -6.53 13.31 0.09
CA VAL A 227 -6.06 11.91 0.10
C VAL A 227 -4.59 11.88 0.48
N SER A 228 -4.21 11.06 1.47
CA SER A 228 -2.83 10.94 1.93
C SER A 228 -2.07 9.83 1.23
N PHE A 229 -0.82 10.12 0.87
CA PHE A 229 0.16 9.23 0.25
C PHE A 229 1.35 8.95 1.18
N ARG A 230 1.29 9.38 2.45
CA ARG A 230 2.37 9.21 3.44
C ARG A 230 2.77 7.75 3.64
N ASN A 231 1.79 6.86 3.55
CA ASN A 231 1.98 5.42 3.72
C ASN A 231 2.19 4.68 2.39
N ALA A 232 2.23 5.41 1.27
CA ALA A 232 2.45 4.84 -0.04
C ALA A 232 3.93 4.92 -0.43
N MET A 233 4.32 4.09 -1.40
CA MET A 233 5.59 4.20 -2.11
C MET A 233 5.30 4.52 -3.57
N LEU A 234 5.98 5.50 -4.13
CA LEU A 234 5.88 5.83 -5.55
C LEU A 234 7.00 5.12 -6.31
N ILE A 235 6.63 4.34 -7.32
CA ILE A 235 7.57 3.74 -8.25
C ILE A 235 7.17 4.19 -9.64
N MET A 236 8.08 4.83 -10.35
CA MET A 236 7.87 5.33 -11.71
C MET A 236 8.78 4.55 -12.63
N THR A 237 8.24 3.85 -13.63
CA THR A 237 9.08 3.15 -14.59
C THR A 237 9.28 4.00 -15.84
N SER A 238 10.47 3.91 -16.42
CA SER A 238 10.78 4.58 -17.67
C SER A 238 11.71 3.73 -18.52
N ASN A 239 11.48 3.79 -19.83
CA ASN A 239 12.34 3.15 -20.83
C ASN A 239 13.35 4.16 -21.43
N LEU A 240 13.45 5.37 -20.89
CA LEU A 240 14.45 6.36 -21.33
C LEU A 240 15.87 5.79 -21.22
N GLY A 241 16.63 5.92 -22.31
CA GLY A 241 17.99 5.43 -22.41
C GLY A 241 18.12 3.90 -22.49
N ALA A 242 17.02 3.14 -22.58
CA ALA A 242 17.06 1.68 -22.68
C ALA A 242 17.86 1.17 -23.90
N ASP A 243 17.89 1.93 -25.00
CA ASP A 243 18.69 1.59 -26.19
C ASP A 243 20.19 1.68 -25.95
N MET A 244 20.64 2.51 -25.00
CA MET A 244 22.05 2.58 -24.60
C MET A 244 22.46 1.33 -23.82
N ILE A 245 21.55 0.82 -22.99
CA ILE A 245 21.76 -0.43 -22.23
C ILE A 245 21.88 -1.62 -23.18
N LYS A 246 21.04 -1.68 -24.23
CA LYS A 246 21.10 -2.76 -25.24
C LYS A 246 22.38 -2.75 -26.08
N LYS A 247 22.93 -1.57 -26.37
CA LYS A 247 24.12 -1.43 -27.24
C LYS A 247 25.41 -1.83 -26.55
N ASP A 248 25.54 -1.62 -25.24
CA ASP A 248 26.71 -2.09 -24.47
C ASP A 248 26.77 -3.62 -24.35
N GLY A 249 25.65 -4.33 -24.55
CA GLY A 249 25.62 -5.80 -24.58
C GLY A 249 26.23 -6.44 -25.84
N GLY A 250 26.72 -5.64 -26.80
CA GLY A 250 27.21 -6.10 -28.10
C GLY A 250 28.71 -5.86 -28.34
N LEU A 251 29.49 -6.96 -28.36
CA LEU A 251 30.81 -7.12 -29.01
C LEU A 251 31.95 -6.14 -28.60
N GLY A 252 32.65 -6.48 -27.51
CA GLY A 252 33.99 -5.96 -27.20
C GLY A 252 34.83 -6.97 -26.41
N PHE A 253 35.91 -7.48 -27.01
CA PHE A 253 36.88 -8.37 -26.37
C PHE A 253 37.60 -7.66 -25.22
N GLY A 254 37.23 -7.93 -23.96
CA GLY A 254 37.96 -7.42 -22.79
C GLY A 254 37.30 -7.70 -21.45
N GLN A 255 37.57 -8.87 -20.87
CA GLN A 255 37.02 -9.35 -19.60
C GLN A 255 37.48 -8.55 -18.34
N LYS A 256 38.06 -7.36 -18.51
CA LYS A 256 38.65 -6.52 -17.44
C LYS A 256 38.04 -5.10 -17.33
N GLN A 257 36.95 -4.78 -18.03
CA GLN A 257 36.39 -3.42 -18.11
C GLN A 257 34.93 -3.23 -17.66
N ALA A 258 34.25 -4.30 -17.24
CA ALA A 258 32.81 -4.29 -16.94
C ALA A 258 32.35 -3.21 -15.92
N ASP A 259 33.13 -2.95 -14.87
CA ASP A 259 32.79 -1.93 -13.86
C ASP A 259 32.96 -0.48 -14.36
N LYS A 260 33.96 -0.24 -15.21
CA LYS A 260 34.17 1.09 -15.83
C LYS A 260 33.09 1.38 -16.87
N ASP A 261 32.65 0.36 -17.60
CA ASP A 261 31.60 0.49 -18.59
C ASP A 261 30.24 0.75 -17.92
N TYR A 262 29.95 0.10 -16.79
CA TYR A 262 28.71 0.33 -16.04
C TYR A 262 28.58 1.77 -15.50
N GLU A 263 29.60 2.31 -14.84
CA GLU A 263 29.52 3.70 -14.33
C GLU A 263 29.45 4.70 -15.49
N THR A 264 30.14 4.44 -16.60
CA THR A 264 30.05 5.28 -17.81
C THR A 264 28.64 5.24 -18.43
N MET A 265 28.05 4.05 -18.55
CA MET A 265 26.69 3.85 -19.05
C MET A 265 25.66 4.54 -18.14
N LYS A 266 25.79 4.35 -16.82
CA LYS A 266 24.95 4.99 -15.81
C LYS A 266 25.04 6.52 -15.88
N SER A 267 26.24 7.09 -16.04
CA SER A 267 26.40 8.54 -16.25
C SER A 267 25.63 9.02 -17.50
N LYS A 268 25.74 8.31 -18.62
CA LYS A 268 24.98 8.63 -19.85
C LYS A 268 23.46 8.52 -19.66
N LEU A 269 23.00 7.48 -18.98
CA LEU A 269 21.58 7.30 -18.64
C LEU A 269 21.06 8.44 -17.77
N LEU A 270 21.83 8.85 -16.77
CA LEU A 270 21.48 9.99 -15.92
C LEU A 270 21.43 11.30 -16.70
N GLU A 271 22.28 11.49 -17.70
CA GLU A 271 22.18 12.64 -18.60
C GLU A 271 20.89 12.62 -19.43
N GLU A 272 20.50 11.47 -19.99
CA GLU A 272 19.23 11.35 -20.72
C GLU A 272 18.02 11.59 -19.82
N VAL A 273 18.06 11.11 -18.58
CA VAL A 273 17.02 11.36 -17.57
C VAL A 273 16.91 12.85 -17.25
N LYS A 274 18.03 13.57 -17.16
CA LYS A 274 18.04 15.03 -16.95
C LYS A 274 17.53 15.81 -18.16
N LYS A 275 17.59 15.24 -19.37
CA LYS A 275 16.97 15.83 -20.57
C LYS A 275 15.47 15.56 -20.61
N GLY A 276 15.05 14.35 -20.23
CA GLY A 276 13.65 13.91 -20.24
C GLY A 276 12.80 14.49 -19.09
N PHE A 277 13.41 14.71 -17.92
CA PHE A 277 12.72 15.20 -16.73
C PHE A 277 13.35 16.47 -16.18
N LYS A 278 12.51 17.40 -15.72
CA LYS A 278 12.97 18.66 -15.12
C LYS A 278 13.78 18.39 -13.83
N PRO A 279 14.84 19.17 -13.55
CA PRO A 279 15.64 19.02 -12.33
C PRO A 279 14.82 19.08 -11.04
N GLU A 280 13.80 19.93 -10.99
CA GLU A 280 12.88 20.04 -9.85
C GLU A 280 12.23 18.71 -9.50
N PHE A 281 11.76 17.97 -10.50
CA PHE A 281 11.16 16.65 -10.33
C PHE A 281 12.19 15.64 -9.81
N LEU A 282 13.37 15.58 -10.42
CA LEU A 282 14.43 14.66 -10.04
C LEU A 282 14.91 14.90 -8.60
N ASN A 283 14.97 16.15 -8.15
CA ASN A 283 15.36 16.51 -6.79
C ASN A 283 14.34 16.06 -5.72
N ARG A 284 13.12 15.66 -6.12
CA ARG A 284 12.09 15.14 -5.21
C ARG A 284 12.02 13.61 -5.16
N VAL A 285 12.69 12.93 -6.08
CA VAL A 285 12.82 11.47 -6.09
C VAL A 285 13.91 11.07 -5.10
N ASP A 286 13.69 10.02 -4.31
CA ASP A 286 14.69 9.56 -3.34
C ASP A 286 15.86 8.86 -4.03
N GLU A 287 15.59 8.02 -5.04
CA GLU A 287 16.63 7.38 -5.85
C GLU A 287 16.17 7.17 -7.30
N VAL A 288 17.11 7.35 -8.23
CA VAL A 288 16.98 6.90 -9.63
C VAL A 288 17.75 5.59 -9.76
N VAL A 289 17.03 4.52 -10.08
CA VAL A 289 17.52 3.14 -10.02
C VAL A 289 17.61 2.57 -11.43
N VAL A 290 18.83 2.22 -11.85
CA VAL A 290 19.11 1.62 -13.16
C VAL A 290 19.07 0.10 -13.06
N PHE A 291 18.22 -0.52 -13.87
CA PHE A 291 18.09 -1.96 -14.03
C PHE A 291 19.00 -2.43 -15.16
N LYS A 292 19.75 -3.48 -14.90
CA LYS A 292 20.66 -4.09 -15.87
C LYS A 292 19.89 -5.03 -16.81
N GLN A 293 20.45 -5.25 -17.99
CA GLN A 293 19.98 -6.34 -18.85
C GLN A 293 20.33 -7.68 -18.17
N LEU A 294 19.39 -8.63 -18.22
CA LEU A 294 19.62 -9.97 -17.66
C LEU A 294 20.68 -10.70 -18.49
N GLU A 295 21.64 -11.31 -17.81
CA GLU A 295 22.67 -12.13 -18.41
C GLU A 295 22.20 -13.58 -18.58
N LYS A 296 22.93 -14.38 -19.38
CA LYS A 296 22.58 -15.79 -19.56
C LYS A 296 22.59 -16.58 -18.26
N GLU A 297 23.39 -16.15 -17.28
CA GLU A 297 23.47 -16.77 -15.95
C GLU A 297 22.23 -16.46 -15.12
N ASP A 298 21.67 -15.26 -15.24
CA ASP A 298 20.41 -14.86 -14.59
C ASP A 298 19.19 -15.63 -15.12
N LEU A 299 19.29 -16.24 -16.31
CA LEU A 299 18.22 -17.00 -16.95
C LEU A 299 18.28 -18.51 -16.66
N LYS A 300 19.31 -18.98 -15.95
CA LYS A 300 19.52 -20.41 -15.61
C LYS A 300 18.89 -20.83 -14.27
N VAL A 301 18.01 -19.99 -13.72
CA VAL A 301 17.29 -20.20 -12.45
C VAL A 301 16.52 -21.52 -12.48
#